data_AF-A0A1X0U8S4-F1
#
_entry.id   AF-A0A1X0U8S4-F1
#
_cell.length_a   1.000
_cell.length_b   1.000
_cell.length_c   1.000
_cell.angle_alpha   90.00
_cell.angle_beta   90.00
_cell.angle_gamma   90.00
#
_symmetry.space_group_name_H-M   'P 1'
#
loop_
_entity.id
_entity.type
_entity.pdbx_description
1 polymer ?
#
loop_
_entity_poly.entity_id
_entity_poly.type
_entity_poly.pdbx_seq_one_letter_code
_entity_poly.pdbx_strand_id
1 'polypeptide(L)'
;MGIFYDPDIARLAALEDQVADLGHMLAGTPPKDRPAGIAARARAMYAANERAKTAKPAAVIDVRAELAARQRGESPKSRPRKTNPEAQRIRAALKERQAAAAQ
;
A
#
# COMPACT_ATOMS: atom_id res chain seq x y z
N MET A 1 24.25 -3.55 3.32
CA MET A 1 24.25 -2.54 4.39
C MET A 1 23.12 -1.58 4.10
N GLY A 2 22.10 -1.50 4.97
CA GLY A 2 20.96 -0.61 4.77
C GLY A 2 21.30 0.84 5.11
N ILE A 3 20.48 1.76 4.62
CA ILE A 3 20.53 3.23 4.80
C ILE A 3 20.69 3.65 6.29
N PHE A 4 20.44 2.75 7.24
CA PHE A 4 20.50 2.96 8.69
C PHE A 4 21.86 2.68 9.34
N TYR A 5 22.82 2.09 8.62
CA TYR A 5 24.14 1.76 9.18
C TYR A 5 25.14 2.92 9.03
N ASP A 6 24.80 3.93 8.26
CA ASP A 6 25.61 5.12 8.04
C ASP A 6 25.14 6.26 8.98
N PRO A 7 25.99 6.73 9.91
CA PRO A 7 25.62 7.75 10.88
C PRO A 7 25.28 9.10 10.24
N ASP A 8 25.87 9.43 9.09
CA ASP A 8 25.63 10.71 8.42
C ASP A 8 24.26 10.72 7.76
N ILE A 9 23.86 9.60 7.16
CA ILE A 9 22.52 9.45 6.58
C ILE A 9 21.45 9.48 7.67
N ALA A 10 21.70 8.88 8.83
CA ALA A 10 20.79 8.94 9.96
C ALA A 10 20.59 10.38 10.48
N ARG A 11 21.68 11.17 10.50
CA ARG A 11 21.63 12.58 10.90
C ARG A 11 20.85 13.44 9.90
N LEU A 12 21.07 13.25 8.60
CA LEU A 12 20.35 13.98 7.55
C LEU A 12 18.85 13.66 7.57
N ALA A 13 18.48 12.38 7.72
CA ALA A 13 17.08 11.97 7.83
C ALA A 13 16.40 12.58 9.06
N ALA A 14 17.10 12.71 10.19
CA ALA A 14 16.56 13.35 11.38
C ALA A 14 16.31 14.85 11.19
N LEU A 15 17.17 15.56 10.45
CA LEU A 15 16.96 16.97 10.10
C LEU A 15 15.75 17.14 9.18
N GLU A 16 15.59 16.26 8.20
CA GLU A 16 14.45 16.30 7.27
C GLU A 16 13.12 16.08 7.99
N ASP A 17 13.08 15.11 8.91
CA ASP A 17 11.90 14.87 9.76
C ASP A 17 11.57 16.10 10.63
N GLN A 18 12.57 16.77 11.20
CA GLN A 18 12.36 18.01 11.98
C GLN A 18 11.83 19.18 11.14
N VAL A 19 12.27 19.32 9.90
CA VAL A 19 11.77 20.36 8.99
C VAL A 19 10.31 20.08 8.61
N ALA A 20 9.98 18.83 8.29
CA ALA A 20 8.60 18.43 8.01
C ALA A 20 7.68 18.69 9.20
N ASP A 21 8.17 18.44 10.42
CA ASP A 21 7.47 18.69 11.67
C ASP A 21 7.13 20.16 11.89
N LEU A 22 8.10 21.04 11.66
CA LEU A 22 7.90 22.48 11.72
C LEU A 22 6.89 22.94 10.65
N GLY A 23 6.99 22.41 9.43
CA GLY A 23 6.05 22.70 8.35
C GLY A 23 4.60 22.38 8.73
N HIS A 24 4.36 21.26 9.41
CA HIS A 24 3.02 20.89 9.87
C HIS A 24 2.51 21.68 11.07
N MET A 25 3.39 22.06 12.01
CA MET A 25 3.00 22.97 13.07
C MET A 25 2.58 24.33 12.52
N LEU A 26 3.35 24.86 11.56
CA LEU A 26 3.04 26.12 10.88
C LEU A 26 1.77 26.04 10.02
N ALA A 27 1.53 24.90 9.38
CA ALA A 27 0.31 24.66 8.61
C ALA A 27 -0.94 24.45 9.48
N GLY A 28 -0.80 24.38 10.82
CA GLY A 28 -1.92 24.15 11.74
C GLY A 28 -2.52 22.75 11.66
N THR A 29 -1.83 21.81 11.01
CA THR A 29 -2.31 20.43 10.86
C THR A 29 -2.20 19.66 12.17
N PRO A 30 -3.20 18.84 12.52
CA PRO A 30 -3.21 18.12 13.79
C PRO A 30 -2.11 17.04 13.84
N PRO A 31 -1.64 16.65 15.03
CA PRO A 31 -0.52 15.70 15.20
C PRO A 31 -0.76 14.32 14.56
N LYS A 32 -2.02 13.94 14.35
CA LYS A 32 -2.42 12.67 13.75
C LYS A 32 -2.16 12.62 12.24
N ASP A 33 -2.08 13.79 11.59
CA ASP A 33 -1.83 13.90 10.15
C ASP A 33 -0.32 14.05 9.85
N ARG A 34 0.52 14.01 10.89
CA ARG A 34 1.97 14.05 10.74
C ARG A 34 2.46 12.81 10.00
N PRO A 35 3.28 12.95 8.94
CA PRO A 35 3.86 11.83 8.24
C PRO A 35 4.83 11.11 9.16
N ALA A 36 4.87 9.78 9.05
CA ALA A 36 5.90 9.01 9.72
C ALA A 36 7.28 9.40 9.16
N GLY A 37 8.21 9.67 10.07
CA GLY A 37 9.57 10.07 9.71
C GLY A 37 10.27 9.07 8.79
N ILE A 38 11.21 9.55 7.98
CA ILE A 38 11.84 8.80 6.89
C ILE A 38 12.51 7.53 7.42
N ALA A 39 13.22 7.64 8.55
CA ALA A 39 13.85 6.48 9.19
C ALA A 39 12.84 5.44 9.66
N ALA A 40 11.69 5.88 10.22
CA ALA A 40 10.63 4.97 10.67
C ALA A 40 9.95 4.28 9.48
N ARG A 41 9.67 5.01 8.40
CA ARG A 41 9.12 4.48 7.15
C ARG A 41 10.05 3.43 6.54
N ALA A 42 11.33 3.74 6.46
CA ALA A 42 12.29 2.83 5.85
C ALA A 42 12.47 1.56 6.72
N ARG A 43 12.44 1.65 8.06
CA ARG A 43 12.43 0.47 8.95
C ARG A 43 11.18 -0.38 8.76
N ALA A 44 10.01 0.25 8.63
CA ALA A 44 8.76 -0.44 8.36
C ALA A 44 8.79 -1.18 7.01
N MET A 45 9.33 -0.54 5.98
CA MET A 45 9.56 -1.15 4.66
C MET A 45 10.52 -2.33 4.73
N TYR A 46 11.63 -2.18 5.47
CA TYR A 46 12.57 -3.28 5.68
C TYR A 46 11.91 -4.45 6.40
N ALA A 47 11.18 -4.20 7.50
CA ALA A 47 10.45 -5.23 8.22
C ALA A 47 9.36 -5.90 7.37
N ALA A 48 8.67 -5.14 6.50
CA ALA A 48 7.70 -5.68 5.55
C ALA A 48 8.37 -6.58 4.50
N ASN A 49 9.53 -6.17 3.98
CA ASN A 49 10.32 -6.95 3.02
C ASN A 49 10.88 -8.22 3.66
N GLU A 50 11.38 -8.17 4.90
CA GLU A 50 11.83 -9.36 5.63
C GLU A 50 10.67 -10.33 5.89
N ARG A 51 9.49 -9.82 6.28
CA ARG A 51 8.28 -10.64 6.40
C ARG A 51 7.86 -11.24 5.06
N ALA A 52 7.97 -10.48 3.97
CA ALA A 52 7.64 -10.95 2.63
C ALA A 52 8.60 -12.05 2.13
N LYS A 53 9.89 -11.98 2.49
CA LYS A 53 10.85 -13.07 2.22
C LYS A 53 10.50 -14.37 2.94
N THR A 54 9.96 -14.27 4.16
CA THR A 54 9.52 -15.44 4.94
C THR A 54 8.12 -15.94 4.56
N ALA A 55 7.29 -15.10 3.96
CA ALA A 55 6.00 -15.51 3.45
C ALA A 55 6.22 -16.38 2.22
N LYS A 56 5.76 -17.65 2.28
CA LYS A 56 5.83 -18.57 1.14
C LYS A 56 5.32 -17.84 -0.10
N PRO A 57 6.07 -17.80 -1.22
CA PRO A 57 5.63 -17.14 -2.43
C PRO A 57 4.25 -17.70 -2.77
N ALA A 58 3.25 -16.81 -2.81
CA ALA A 58 1.90 -17.20 -3.20
C ALA A 58 2.03 -17.88 -4.56
N ALA A 59 1.74 -19.18 -4.59
CA ALA A 59 1.79 -20.09 -5.74
C ALA A 59 2.40 -19.44 -6.99
N VAL A 60 3.70 -19.62 -7.20
CA VAL A 60 4.36 -19.19 -8.44
C VAL A 60 3.60 -19.87 -9.58
N ILE A 61 2.75 -19.11 -10.26
CA ILE A 61 2.05 -19.60 -11.44
C ILE A 61 3.14 -19.76 -12.49
N ASP A 62 3.29 -20.97 -13.01
CA ASP A 62 4.24 -21.22 -14.09
C ASP A 62 3.82 -20.37 -15.30
N VAL A 63 4.59 -19.31 -15.56
CA VAL A 63 4.28 -18.27 -16.55
C VAL A 63 4.05 -18.87 -17.93
N ARG A 64 4.73 -19.98 -18.25
CA ARG A 64 4.54 -20.71 -19.52
C ARG A 64 3.18 -21.38 -19.59
N ALA A 65 2.74 -22.01 -18.52
CA ALA A 65 1.43 -22.65 -18.44
C ALA A 65 0.29 -21.62 -18.48
N GLU A 66 0.47 -20.46 -17.82
CA GLU A 66 -0.50 -19.37 -17.86
C GLU A 66 -0.59 -18.71 -19.24
N LEU A 67 0.55 -18.49 -19.92
CA LEU A 67 0.56 -17.95 -21.28
C LEU A 67 -0.12 -18.91 -22.27
N ALA A 68 0.12 -20.21 -22.17
CA ALA A 68 -0.55 -21.22 -22.99
C ALA A 68 -2.06 -21.26 -22.73
N ALA A 69 -2.50 -21.13 -21.47
CA ALA A 69 -3.92 -21.06 -21.12
C ALA A 69 -4.59 -19.80 -21.70
N ARG A 70 -3.91 -18.64 -21.64
CA ARG A 70 -4.41 -17.39 -22.25
C ARG A 70 -4.51 -17.47 -23.76
N GLN A 71 -3.57 -18.14 -24.43
CA GLN A 71 -3.63 -18.38 -25.88
C GLN A 71 -4.80 -19.28 -26.27
N ARG A 72 -5.25 -20.18 -25.38
CA ARG A 72 -6.48 -20.98 -25.54
C ARG A 72 -7.77 -20.21 -25.20
N GLY A 73 -7.67 -18.95 -24.78
CA GLY A 73 -8.81 -18.13 -24.37
C GLY A 73 -9.31 -18.41 -22.95
N GLU A 74 -8.58 -19.19 -22.14
CA GLU A 74 -8.94 -19.41 -20.74
C GLU A 74 -8.67 -18.13 -19.91
N SER A 75 -9.71 -17.60 -19.26
CA SER A 75 -9.57 -16.46 -18.36
C SER A 75 -8.73 -16.82 -17.13
N PRO A 76 -7.88 -15.91 -16.63
CA PRO A 76 -7.01 -16.18 -15.51
C PRO A 76 -7.82 -16.61 -14.28
N LYS A 77 -7.44 -17.75 -13.68
CA LYS A 77 -8.05 -18.25 -12.44
C LYS A 77 -7.62 -17.36 -11.28
N SER A 78 -8.22 -16.18 -11.15
CA SER A 78 -8.02 -15.34 -9.99
C SER A 78 -8.65 -16.00 -8.77
N ARG A 79 -7.97 -15.97 -7.62
CA ARG A 79 -8.62 -16.35 -6.35
C ARG A 79 -9.88 -15.51 -6.17
N PRO A 80 -11.00 -16.10 -5.72
CA PRO A 80 -12.20 -15.32 -5.43
C PRO A 80 -11.85 -14.22 -4.43
N ARG A 81 -12.02 -12.96 -4.83
CA ARG A 81 -11.86 -11.83 -3.91
C ARG A 81 -12.92 -11.98 -2.84
N LYS A 82 -12.49 -12.02 -1.56
CA LYS A 82 -13.42 -11.87 -0.44
C LYS A 82 -14.18 -10.57 -0.65
N THR A 83 -15.50 -10.66 -0.64
CA THR A 83 -16.39 -9.50 -0.76
C THR A 83 -16.17 -8.58 0.42
N ASN A 84 -15.72 -7.35 0.16
CA ASN A 84 -15.58 -6.33 1.20
C ASN A 84 -16.99 -5.77 1.53
N PRO A 85 -17.48 -5.90 2.78
CA PRO A 85 -18.81 -5.44 3.16
C PRO A 85 -19.01 -3.93 2.98
N GLU A 86 -17.98 -3.12 3.24
CA GLU A 86 -18.04 -1.67 3.02
C GLU A 86 -18.17 -1.33 1.53
N ALA A 87 -17.46 -2.06 0.67
CA ALA A 87 -17.56 -1.86 -0.78
C ALA A 87 -18.97 -2.22 -1.32
N GLN A 88 -19.68 -3.16 -0.69
CA GLN A 88 -21.07 -3.48 -1.06
C GLN A 88 -22.03 -2.36 -0.64
N ARG A 89 -21.86 -1.80 0.56
CA ARG A 89 -22.65 -0.65 1.04
C ARG A 89 -22.52 0.56 0.12
N ILE A 90 -21.29 0.89 -0.27
CA ILE A 90 -21.01 2.01 -1.19
C ILE A 90 -21.67 1.77 -2.55
N ARG A 91 -21.59 0.55 -3.10
CA ARG A 91 -22.24 0.22 -4.38
C ARG A 91 -23.76 0.30 -4.30
N ALA A 92 -24.36 -0.13 -3.21
CA ALA A 92 -25.80 -0.02 -2.98
C ALA A 92 -26.24 1.46 -2.94
N ALA A 93 -25.54 2.27 -2.14
CA ALA A 93 -25.81 3.71 -2.03
C ALA A 93 -25.61 4.46 -3.37
N LEU A 94 -24.59 4.09 -4.15
CA LEU A 94 -24.38 4.66 -5.49
C LEU A 94 -25.50 4.28 -6.47
N LYS A 95 -25.96 3.03 -6.42
CA LYS A 95 -27.06 2.56 -7.27
C LYS A 95 -28.37 3.29 -6.97
N GLU A 96 -28.66 3.52 -5.70
CA GLU A 96 -29.82 4.32 -5.26
C GLU A 96 -29.73 5.77 -5.75
N ARG A 97 -28.56 6.40 -5.64
CA ARG A 97 -28.34 7.75 -6.16
C ARG A 97 -28.45 7.83 -7.68
N GLN A 98 -27.96 6.83 -8.41
CA GLN A 98 -28.08 6.79 -9.87
C GLN A 98 -29.53 6.55 -10.32
N ALA A 99 -30.30 5.76 -9.58
CA ALA A 99 -31.73 5.57 -9.85
C ALA A 99 -32.53 6.85 -9.56
N ALA A 100 -32.18 7.57 -8.49
CA ALA A 100 -32.81 8.86 -8.15
C ALA A 100 -32.41 10.00 -9.11
N ALA A 101 -31.23 9.94 -9.73
CA ALA A 101 -30.77 10.92 -10.73
C ALA A 101 -31.25 10.62 -12.16
N ALA A 102 -31.88 9.46 -12.39
CA ALA A 102 -32.46 9.06 -13.67
C ALA A 102 -33.99 9.25 -13.75
N GLN A 103 -34.59 9.82 -12.68
CA GLN A 103 -35.97 10.34 -12.65
C GLN A 103 -35.93 11.86 -12.85
#